data_AF-A0A6G4R681-F1
#
_entry.id   AF-A0A6G4R681-F1
#
_cell.length_a   1.000
_cell.length_b   1.000
_cell.length_c   1.000
_cell.angle_alpha   90.00
_cell.angle_beta   90.00
_cell.angle_gamma   90.00
#
_symmetry.space_group_name_H-M   'P 1'
#
loop_
_entity.id
_entity.type
_entity.pdbx_description
1 polymer ?
#
loop_
_entity_poly.entity_id
_entity_poly.type
_entity_poly.pdbx_seq_one_letter_code
_entity_poly.pdbx_strand_id
1 'polypeptide(L)'
;MSGREKFWDSVCDYRPYLRLLLIFTTTLLTLTVVAMALGDQQTDAYVISLTTIALLGLTIVPAAYCVWRCGQVTNEFEQPE
;
A
#
# COMPACT_ATOMS: atom_id res chain seq x y z
N MET A 1 -15.04 -18.21 -18.39
CA MET A 1 -14.33 -17.42 -17.36
C MET A 1 -15.30 -17.05 -16.26
N SER A 2 -14.99 -17.46 -15.03
CA SER A 2 -15.66 -17.02 -13.80
C SER A 2 -15.44 -15.52 -13.60
N GLY A 3 -16.44 -14.78 -13.13
CA GLY A 3 -16.35 -13.32 -12.93
C GLY A 3 -15.20 -12.88 -12.02
N ARG A 4 -14.75 -13.76 -11.11
CA ARG A 4 -13.57 -13.51 -10.27
C ARG A 4 -12.27 -13.44 -11.08
N GLU A 5 -12.12 -14.27 -12.10
CA GLU A 5 -10.91 -14.31 -12.93
C GLU A 5 -10.79 -13.01 -13.74
N LYS A 6 -11.90 -12.51 -14.30
CA LYS A 6 -11.96 -11.20 -14.98
C LYS A 6 -11.61 -10.04 -14.06
N PHE A 7 -12.08 -10.07 -12.81
CA PHE A 7 -11.76 -9.05 -11.83
C PHE A 7 -10.26 -9.01 -11.55
N TRP A 8 -9.66 -10.16 -11.25
CA TRP A 8 -8.24 -10.25 -10.95
C TRP A 8 -7.37 -9.90 -12.16
N ASP A 9 -7.75 -10.30 -13.37
CA ASP A 9 -7.07 -9.93 -14.62
C ASP A 9 -7.00 -8.40 -14.78
N SER A 10 -8.14 -7.72 -14.60
CA SER A 10 -8.19 -6.27 -14.67
C SER A 10 -7.40 -5.59 -13.55
N VAL A 11 -7.43 -6.11 -12.32
CA VAL A 11 -6.63 -5.58 -11.19
C VAL A 11 -5.13 -5.77 -11.41
N CYS A 12 -4.72 -6.91 -11.96
CA CYS A 12 -3.31 -7.20 -12.24
C CYS A 12 -2.76 -6.41 -13.42
N ASP A 13 -3.60 -5.97 -14.36
CA ASP A 13 -3.19 -5.03 -15.42
C ASP A 13 -2.73 -3.68 -14.83
N TYR A 14 -3.37 -3.22 -13.75
CA TYR A 14 -2.97 -1.99 -13.02
C TYR A 14 -1.83 -2.20 -12.00
N ARG A 15 -1.17 -3.36 -11.98
CA ARG A 15 -0.05 -3.67 -11.06
C ARG A 15 1.04 -2.59 -10.99
N PRO A 16 1.54 -1.98 -12.08
CA PRO A 16 2.56 -0.93 -11.96
C PRO A 16 2.06 0.29 -11.18
N TYR A 17 0.78 0.67 -11.36
CA TYR A 17 0.16 1.76 -10.63
C TYR A 17 -0.06 1.41 -9.16
N LEU A 18 -0.50 0.17 -8.87
CA LEU A 18 -0.66 -0.31 -7.49
C LEU A 18 0.68 -0.32 -6.76
N ARG A 19 1.77 -0.73 -7.43
CA ARG A 19 3.12 -0.71 -6.86
C ARG A 19 3.60 0.72 -6.57
N LEU A 20 3.34 1.65 -7.49
CA LEU A 20 3.67 3.06 -7.33
C LEU A 20 2.87 3.68 -6.17
N LEU A 21 1.58 3.38 -6.08
CA LEU A 21 0.72 3.80 -4.97
C LEU A 21 1.23 3.24 -3.63
N LEU A 22 1.68 1.98 -3.60
CA LEU A 22 2.23 1.34 -2.40
C LEU A 22 3.53 2.02 -1.96
N ILE A 23 4.45 2.31 -2.88
CA ILE A 23 5.69 3.07 -2.59
C ILE A 23 5.33 4.48 -2.09
N PHE A 24 4.43 5.17 -2.78
CA PHE A 24 4.03 6.52 -2.41
C PHE A 24 3.39 6.57 -1.02
N THR A 25 2.41 5.70 -0.75
CA THR A 25 1.72 5.65 0.55
C THR A 25 2.65 5.21 1.68
N THR A 26 3.58 4.29 1.44
CA THR A 26 4.60 3.91 2.45
C THR A 26 5.60 5.04 2.71
N THR A 27 6.01 5.81 1.69
CA THR A 27 6.83 7.01 1.91
C THR A 27 6.09 8.09 2.71
N LEU A 28 4.81 8.32 2.44
CA LEU A 28 3.99 9.25 3.23
C LEU A 28 3.82 8.77 4.68
N LEU A 29 3.60 7.47 4.87
CA LEU A 29 3.47 6.87 6.21
C LEU A 29 4.77 7.06 7.00
N THR A 30 5.92 6.74 6.41
CA THR A 30 7.22 6.91 7.06
C THR A 30 7.51 8.36 7.38
N LEU A 31 7.23 9.29 6.46
CA LEU A 31 7.34 10.74 6.72
C LEU A 31 6.43 11.18 7.87
N THR A 32 5.19 10.67 7.93
CA THR A 32 4.23 10.99 9.01
C THR A 32 4.73 10.49 10.37
N VAL A 33 5.27 9.27 10.42
CA VAL A 33 5.85 8.70 11.65
C VAL A 33 7.08 9.47 12.10
N VAL A 34 7.97 9.83 11.17
CA VAL A 34 9.16 10.65 11.47
C VAL A 34 8.76 12.05 11.95
N ALA A 35 7.76 12.67 11.31
CA ALA A 35 7.23 13.96 11.73
C ALA A 35 6.63 13.90 13.15
N MET A 36 5.91 12.82 13.48
CA MET A 36 5.44 12.57 14.85
C MET A 36 6.58 12.39 15.85
N ALA A 37 7.65 11.68 15.46
CA ALA A 37 8.79 11.42 16.34
C ALA A 37 9.62 12.69 16.62
N LEU A 38 9.61 13.67 15.70
CA LEU A 38 10.35 14.92 15.81
C LEU A 38 9.50 16.12 16.28
N GLY A 39 8.17 16.00 16.23
CA GLY A 39 7.23 17.08 16.52
C GLY A 39 6.87 17.23 18.00
N ASP A 40 6.67 18.47 18.44
CA ASP A 40 6.18 18.78 19.78
C ASP A 40 4.72 18.30 19.93
N GLN A 41 4.45 17.54 20.99
CA GLN A 41 3.22 16.76 21.19
C GLN A 41 2.01 17.64 21.59
N GLN A 42 1.82 18.78 20.92
CA GLN A 42 0.69 19.67 21.16
C GLN A 42 -0.60 19.01 20.64
N THR A 43 -1.58 18.94 21.54
CA THR A 43 -2.61 17.90 21.67
C THR A 43 -3.53 17.70 20.45
N ASP A 44 -3.60 18.67 19.53
CA ASP A 44 -4.45 18.59 18.33
C ASP A 44 -3.76 17.95 17.12
N ALA A 45 -2.45 18.17 16.95
CA ALA A 45 -1.70 17.63 15.80
C ALA A 45 -1.48 16.10 15.91
N TYR A 46 -1.49 15.58 17.13
CA TYR A 46 -1.32 14.15 17.41
C TYR A 46 -2.50 13.32 16.90
N VAL A 47 -3.73 13.81 17.10
CA VAL A 47 -4.96 13.11 16.66
C VAL A 47 -5.04 13.06 15.13
N ILE A 48 -4.67 14.16 14.45
CA ILE A 48 -4.63 14.24 12.99
C ILE A 48 -3.59 13.28 12.41
N SER A 49 -2.44 13.18 13.06
CA SER A 49 -1.37 12.26 12.62
C SER A 49 -1.78 10.79 12.82
N LEU A 50 -2.48 10.47 13.91
CA LEU A 50 -3.04 9.14 14.16
C LEU A 50 -4.09 8.72 13.11
N THR A 51 -5.02 9.60 12.78
CA THR A 51 -6.03 9.32 11.75
C THR A 51 -5.41 9.19 10.37
N THR A 52 -4.40 10.01 10.07
CA THR A 52 -3.62 9.92 8.82
C THR A 52 -2.90 8.57 8.71
N ILE A 53 -2.24 8.12 9.78
CA ILE A 53 -1.59 6.80 9.83
C ILE A 53 -2.61 5.68 9.63
N ALA A 54 -3.79 5.76 10.26
CA ALA A 54 -4.85 4.76 10.11
C ALA A 54 -5.37 4.68 8.66
N LEU A 55 -5.60 5.84 8.02
CA LEU A 55 -6.02 5.91 6.62
C LEU A 55 -4.96 5.39 5.66
N LEU A 56 -3.69 5.74 5.89
CA LEU A 56 -2.57 5.22 5.11
C LEU A 56 -2.42 3.70 5.31
N GLY A 57 -2.57 3.19 6.53
CA GLY A 57 -2.56 1.75 6.79
C GLY A 57 -3.69 1.02 6.05
N LEU A 58 -4.91 1.57 6.11
CA LEU A 58 -6.09 1.03 5.40
C LEU A 58 -5.95 1.04 3.88
N THR A 59 -5.12 1.90 3.31
CA THR A 59 -4.84 1.93 1.86
C THR A 59 -3.67 1.02 1.48
N ILE A 60 -2.63 0.95 2.32
CA ILE A 60 -1.45 0.10 2.11
C ILE A 60 -1.81 -1.38 2.16
N VAL A 61 -2.61 -1.83 3.14
CA VAL A 61 -2.96 -3.25 3.33
C VAL A 61 -3.62 -3.88 2.09
N PRO A 62 -4.73 -3.33 1.55
CA PRO A 62 -5.36 -3.89 0.36
C PRO A 62 -4.48 -3.74 -0.88
N ALA A 63 -3.75 -2.63 -1.03
CA ALA A 63 -2.82 -2.45 -2.15
C ALA A 63 -1.70 -3.51 -2.14
N ALA A 64 -1.11 -3.77 -0.96
CA ALA A 64 -0.11 -4.81 -0.77
C ALA A 64 -0.67 -6.21 -1.04
N TYR A 65 -1.90 -6.47 -0.59
CA TYR A 65 -2.58 -7.73 -0.88
C TYR A 65 -2.81 -7.93 -2.37
N CYS A 66 -3.27 -6.91 -3.10
CA CYS A 66 -3.47 -6.96 -4.54
C CYS A 66 -2.14 -7.21 -5.29
N VAL A 67 -1.07 -6.49 -4.92
CA VAL A 67 0.25 -6.67 -5.54
C VAL A 67 0.82 -8.06 -5.25
N TRP A 68 0.74 -8.54 -4.01
CA TRP A 68 1.19 -9.87 -3.61
C TRP A 68 0.42 -10.97 -4.34
N ARG A 69 -0.90 -10.85 -4.41
CA ARG A 69 -1.75 -11.81 -5.10
C ARG A 69 -1.51 -11.84 -6.61
N CYS A 70 -1.33 -10.68 -7.24
CA CYS A 70 -0.94 -10.63 -8.66
C CYS A 70 0.46 -11.20 -8.89
N GLY A 71 1.41 -10.98 -7.97
CA GLY A 71 2.77 -11.54 -8.05
C GLY A 71 2.84 -13.07 -7.91
N GLN A 72 1.93 -13.69 -7.14
CA GLN A 72 1.80 -15.15 -7.09
C GLN A 72 1.25 -15.75 -8.39
N VAL A 73 0.51 -14.97 -9.19
CA VAL A 73 -0.08 -15.44 -10.46
C VAL A 73 0.92 -15.28 -11.61
N THR A 74 1.87 -14.34 -11.53
CA THR A 74 2.86 -14.06 -12.59
C THR A 74 4.22 -14.77 -12.41
N ASN A 75 4.42 -15.59 -11.37
CA ASN A 75 5.69 -16.31 -11.12
C ASN A 75 6.96 -15.44 -11.13
N GLU A 76 6.88 -14.13 -10.86
CA GLU A 76 8.05 -13.24 -10.83
C GLU A 76 9.02 -13.49 -9.66
N PHE A 77 8.68 -14.40 -8.75
CA PHE A 77 9.60 -14.91 -7.72
C PHE A 77 10.31 -16.20 -8.15
N GLU A 78 10.03 -16.70 -9.35
CA GLU A 78 10.58 -17.92 -9.93
C GLU A 78 11.68 -17.56 -10.96
N GLN A 79 12.91 -17.43 -10.43
CA GLN A 79 14.22 -17.55 -11.10
C GLN A 79 14.80 -16.34 -11.88
N PRO A 80 16.15 -16.22 -11.86
CA PRO A 80 16.94 -17.02 -12.79
C PRO A 80 17.81 -18.06 -12.07
N GLU A 81 18.03 -19.14 -12.82
CA GLU A 81 18.98 -20.24 -12.58
C GLU A 81 20.41 -19.76 -12.34
#